data_AF-A0A8T3RBE3-F1
#
_entry.id   AF-A0A8T3RBE3-F1
#
_cell.length_a   1.000
_cell.length_b   1.000
_cell.length_c   1.000
_cell.angle_alpha   90.00
_cell.angle_beta   90.00
_cell.angle_gamma   90.00
#
_symmetry.space_group_name_H-M   'P 1'
#
loop_
_entity.id
_entity.type
_entity.pdbx_description
1 polymer ?
#
loop_
_entity_poly.entity_id
_entity_poly.type
_entity_poly.pdbx_seq_one_letter_code
_entity_poly.pdbx_strand_id
1 'polypeptide(L)'
;MATREELTRAEVPAPGRLAVGQVRGVHGLRGVVRVEVLTDDPTRFEPGSQVHLEDAEQTLTVAWVQDDGPGLLVRFEGIASREMADALRERYLEVPHPGQTLPDGEYYWHELMEVPVLTEEGETLGTVVDIFRAGGGEILVVRGGRRGEILVPTVKAVVRELSPRSGRIVVDREALGLETEPAVPRPRGRRTTRALKRADALPGAGSGSAVASDATPAMEDERATS
;
A
#
# COMPACT_ATOMS: atom_id res chain seq x y z
N MET A 1 -30.51 -5.24 23.93
CA MET A 1 -29.66 -4.06 24.16
C MET A 1 -28.29 -4.58 24.58
N ALA A 2 -27.47 -4.98 23.61
CA ALA A 2 -26.07 -5.34 23.83
C ALA A 2 -25.22 -4.17 23.32
N THR A 3 -24.27 -3.77 24.14
CA THR A 3 -23.44 -2.57 24.03
C THR A 3 -22.44 -2.65 22.87
N ARG A 4 -22.13 -1.46 22.36
CA ARG A 4 -21.33 -1.12 21.19
C ARG A 4 -19.82 -1.37 21.42
N GLU A 5 -19.40 -2.63 21.53
CA GLU A 5 -17.98 -3.03 21.70
C GLU A 5 -17.59 -4.34 20.97
N GLU A 6 -18.12 -4.59 19.77
CA GLU A 6 -17.65 -5.68 18.89
C GLU A 6 -17.10 -5.13 17.55
N LEU A 7 -16.27 -4.09 17.63
CA LEU A 7 -15.30 -3.81 16.56
C LEU A 7 -14.10 -4.75 16.74
N THR A 8 -14.37 -6.04 16.64
CA THR A 8 -13.35 -7.08 16.68
C THR A 8 -12.59 -7.03 15.37
N ARG A 9 -11.51 -6.25 15.41
CA ARG A 9 -10.18 -6.52 14.84
C ARG A 9 -10.21 -7.35 13.55
N ALA A 10 -9.89 -6.72 12.42
CA ALA A 10 -9.38 -7.44 11.27
C ALA A 10 -8.07 -8.12 11.68
N GLU A 11 -8.16 -9.37 12.14
CA GLU A 11 -7.03 -10.27 12.25
C GLU A 11 -6.62 -10.52 10.80
N VAL A 12 -5.59 -9.82 10.31
CA VAL A 12 -4.99 -10.15 9.01
C VAL A 12 -4.54 -11.60 9.16
N PRO A 13 -5.14 -12.56 8.42
CA PRO A 13 -4.82 -13.95 8.61
C PRO A 13 -3.33 -14.15 8.34
N ALA A 14 -2.63 -14.75 9.30
CA ALA A 14 -1.23 -15.05 9.13
C ALA A 14 -1.07 -15.91 7.86
N PRO A 15 -0.14 -15.57 6.96
CA PRO A 15 0.03 -16.33 5.75
C PRO A 15 0.50 -17.75 6.11
N GLY A 16 0.13 -18.76 5.30
CA GLY A 16 0.62 -20.12 5.52
C GLY A 16 2.15 -20.22 5.48
N ARG A 17 2.79 -19.28 4.77
CA ARG A 17 4.24 -19.17 4.63
C ARG A 17 4.70 -17.71 4.72
N LEU A 18 5.93 -17.50 5.17
CA LEU A 18 6.59 -16.20 5.24
C LEU A 18 7.76 -16.16 4.26
N ALA A 19 7.81 -15.12 3.43
CA ALA A 19 8.99 -14.82 2.63
C ALA A 19 10.17 -14.44 3.55
N VAL A 20 11.29 -15.12 3.38
CA VAL A 20 12.52 -14.91 4.18
C VAL A 20 13.72 -14.52 3.32
N GLY A 21 13.61 -14.69 2.01
CA GLY A 21 14.59 -14.18 1.06
C GLY A 21 14.03 -14.14 -0.36
N GLN A 22 14.75 -13.48 -1.25
CA GLN A 22 14.44 -13.45 -2.68
C GLN A 22 15.69 -13.74 -3.50
N VAL A 23 15.57 -14.62 -4.48
CA VAL A 23 16.69 -14.92 -5.38
C VAL A 23 16.86 -13.76 -6.36
N ARG A 24 17.97 -13.02 -6.25
CA ARG A 24 18.28 -11.86 -7.11
C ARG A 24 19.16 -12.19 -8.31
N GLY A 25 19.73 -13.39 -8.35
CA GLY A 25 20.56 -13.79 -9.47
C GLY A 25 21.32 -15.09 -9.23
N VAL A 26 22.09 -15.46 -10.25
CA VAL A 26 22.92 -16.66 -10.25
C VAL A 26 24.39 -16.27 -10.16
N HIS A 27 25.16 -17.04 -9.40
CA HIS A 27 26.59 -16.86 -9.22
C HIS A 27 27.37 -18.07 -9.77
N GLY A 28 28.24 -17.83 -10.75
CA GLY A 28 29.07 -18.87 -11.35
C GLY A 28 28.28 -19.97 -12.08
N LEU A 29 28.88 -21.17 -12.15
CA LEU A 29 28.35 -22.30 -12.92
C LEU A 29 27.84 -23.47 -12.06
N ARG A 30 28.03 -23.42 -10.74
CA ARG A 30 27.80 -24.55 -9.81
C ARG A 30 26.46 -24.48 -9.08
N GLY A 31 25.45 -23.86 -9.71
CA GLY A 31 24.11 -23.74 -9.13
C GLY A 31 24.02 -22.87 -7.87
N VAL A 32 24.95 -21.93 -7.69
CA VAL A 32 24.91 -20.97 -6.57
C VAL A 32 24.02 -19.80 -6.96
N VAL A 33 23.15 -19.36 -6.06
CA VAL A 33 22.29 -18.18 -6.22
C VAL A 33 22.66 -17.08 -5.23
N ARG A 34 22.44 -15.84 -5.63
CA ARG A 34 22.48 -14.68 -4.73
C ARG A 34 21.07 -14.47 -4.18
N VAL A 35 20.95 -14.47 -2.86
CA VAL A 35 19.71 -14.29 -2.10
C VAL A 35 19.77 -12.97 -1.36
N GLU A 36 18.80 -12.10 -1.60
CA GLU A 36 18.51 -10.99 -0.71
C GLU A 36 17.80 -11.53 0.53
N VAL A 37 18.26 -11.15 1.72
CA VAL A 37 17.71 -11.61 2.99
C VAL A 37 16.59 -10.68 3.43
N LEU A 38 15.39 -11.25 3.61
CA LEU A 38 14.17 -10.52 4.01
C LEU A 38 13.76 -10.85 5.45
N THR A 39 14.61 -11.55 6.19
CA THR A 39 14.39 -11.98 7.57
C THR A 39 15.49 -11.45 8.48
N ASP A 40 15.16 -11.24 9.75
CA ASP A 40 16.13 -10.88 10.79
C ASP A 40 16.75 -12.10 11.47
N ASP A 41 16.33 -13.31 11.07
CA ASP A 41 16.88 -14.58 11.54
C ASP A 41 17.79 -15.21 10.47
N PRO A 42 19.12 -14.99 10.55
CA PRO A 42 20.06 -15.52 9.56
C PRO A 42 20.17 -17.05 9.59
N THR A 43 19.75 -17.71 10.68
CA THR A 43 19.87 -19.17 10.84
C THR A 43 18.99 -19.94 9.84
N ARG A 44 17.98 -19.26 9.26
CA ARG A 44 17.10 -19.82 8.22
C ARG A 44 17.82 -20.25 6.95
N PHE A 45 19.04 -19.76 6.72
CA PHE A 45 19.88 -20.12 5.58
C PHE A 45 21.12 -20.94 5.97
N GLU A 46 21.21 -21.44 7.21
CA GLU A 46 22.28 -22.36 7.58
C GLU A 46 22.20 -23.69 6.81
N PRO A 47 23.32 -24.39 6.58
CA PRO A 47 23.30 -25.70 5.94
C PRO A 47 22.38 -26.69 6.68
N GLY A 48 21.50 -27.35 5.95
CA GLY A 48 20.46 -28.25 6.49
C GLY A 48 19.09 -27.60 6.68
N SER A 49 19.00 -26.27 6.69
CA SER A 49 17.73 -25.55 6.73
C SER A 49 16.92 -25.78 5.45
N GLN A 50 15.60 -25.83 5.60
CA GLN A 50 14.66 -26.04 4.50
C GLN A 50 13.87 -24.76 4.23
N VAL A 51 13.81 -24.37 2.96
CA VAL A 51 12.98 -23.28 2.46
C VAL A 51 12.11 -23.80 1.32
N HIS A 52 10.98 -23.16 1.10
CA HIS A 52 10.07 -23.45 0.00
C HIS A 52 10.23 -22.38 -1.07
N LEU A 53 10.11 -22.77 -2.33
CA LEU A 53 9.99 -21.78 -3.39
C LEU A 53 8.55 -21.24 -3.40
N GLU A 54 8.39 -19.93 -3.57
CA GLU A 54 7.11 -19.25 -3.75
C GLU A 54 6.20 -20.01 -4.71
N ASP A 55 4.90 -20.11 -4.40
CA ASP A 55 3.89 -20.78 -5.23
C ASP A 55 4.24 -22.24 -5.62
N ALA A 56 5.15 -22.88 -4.91
CA ALA A 56 5.56 -24.25 -5.17
C ALA A 56 5.57 -25.09 -3.89
N GLU A 57 5.18 -26.36 -4.02
CA GLU A 57 5.37 -27.34 -2.95
C GLU A 57 6.82 -27.85 -2.88
N GLN A 58 7.67 -27.41 -3.81
CA GLN A 58 9.07 -27.78 -3.84
C GLN A 58 9.80 -27.21 -2.62
N THR A 59 10.37 -28.11 -1.84
CA THR A 59 11.27 -27.79 -0.73
C THR A 59 12.71 -27.84 -1.22
N LEU A 60 13.50 -26.84 -0.83
CA LEU A 60 14.92 -26.72 -1.12
C LEU A 60 15.70 -26.79 0.20
N THR A 61 16.61 -27.76 0.30
CA THR A 61 17.52 -27.88 1.45
C THR A 61 18.78 -27.08 1.17
N VAL A 62 19.18 -26.20 2.09
CA VAL A 62 20.42 -25.45 1.97
C VAL A 62 21.61 -26.39 2.13
N ALA A 63 22.45 -26.50 1.10
CA ALA A 63 23.65 -27.33 1.12
C ALA A 63 24.90 -26.53 1.55
N TRP A 64 24.89 -25.23 1.29
CA TRP A 64 26.00 -24.33 1.58
C TRP A 64 25.53 -22.87 1.52
N VAL A 65 26.12 -22.03 2.37
CA VAL A 65 25.85 -20.60 2.43
C VAL A 65 27.16 -19.84 2.68
N GLN A 66 27.25 -18.64 2.13
CA GLN A 66 28.31 -17.67 2.41
C GLN A 66 27.78 -16.25 2.31
N ASP A 67 28.30 -15.35 3.13
CA ASP A 67 28.07 -13.91 3.00
C ASP A 67 28.66 -13.36 1.69
N ASP A 68 27.95 -12.43 1.06
CA ASP A 68 28.36 -11.76 -0.18
C ASP A 68 28.45 -10.22 -0.04
N GLY A 69 28.08 -9.66 1.12
CA GLY A 69 27.91 -8.23 1.36
C GLY A 69 26.45 -7.75 1.26
N PRO A 70 25.83 -7.68 0.05
CA PRO A 70 24.45 -7.23 -0.10
C PRO A 70 23.40 -8.32 0.19
N GLY A 71 23.84 -9.52 0.57
CA GLY A 71 22.99 -10.69 0.79
C GLY A 71 23.82 -11.95 0.99
N LEU A 72 23.26 -13.10 0.63
CA LEU A 72 23.88 -14.41 0.77
C LEU A 72 24.12 -15.07 -0.59
N LEU A 73 25.23 -15.79 -0.72
CA LEU A 73 25.39 -16.83 -1.72
C LEU A 73 24.92 -18.16 -1.15
N VAL A 74 23.92 -18.77 -1.79
CA VAL A 74 23.30 -20.01 -1.33
C VAL A 74 23.38 -21.06 -2.41
N ARG A 75 23.71 -22.30 -2.03
CA ARG A 75 23.57 -23.47 -2.89
C ARG A 75 22.62 -24.45 -2.24
N PHE A 76 21.65 -24.94 -3.01
CA PHE A 76 20.69 -25.94 -2.55
C PHE A 76 21.10 -27.34 -2.97
N GLU A 77 20.65 -28.34 -2.22
CA GLU A 77 20.74 -29.75 -2.64
C GLU A 77 19.98 -29.96 -3.95
N GLY A 78 20.55 -30.73 -4.87
CA GLY A 78 19.97 -30.99 -6.19
C GLY A 78 20.13 -29.87 -7.22
N ILE A 79 20.43 -28.63 -6.82
CA ILE A 79 20.67 -27.50 -7.74
C ILE A 79 22.18 -27.39 -8.04
N ALA A 80 22.63 -28.07 -9.11
CA ALA A 80 24.05 -28.22 -9.41
C ALA A 80 24.55 -27.43 -10.63
N SER A 81 23.64 -26.86 -11.44
CA SER A 81 23.99 -26.12 -12.66
C SER A 81 23.49 -24.69 -12.64
N ARG A 82 24.09 -23.84 -13.47
CA ARG A 82 23.65 -22.45 -13.66
C ARG A 82 22.19 -22.38 -14.13
N GLU A 83 21.80 -23.24 -15.06
CA GLU A 83 20.46 -23.29 -15.64
C GLU A 83 19.40 -23.63 -14.59
N MET A 84 19.70 -24.58 -13.69
CA MET A 84 18.81 -24.92 -12.59
C MET A 84 18.67 -23.78 -11.58
N ALA A 85 19.78 -23.10 -11.27
CA ALA A 85 19.77 -21.92 -10.41
C ALA A 85 19.04 -20.74 -11.06
N ASP A 86 19.13 -20.59 -12.38
CA ASP A 86 18.47 -19.52 -13.13
C ASP A 86 16.95 -19.64 -13.11
N ALA A 87 16.44 -20.88 -13.06
CA ALA A 87 15.02 -21.15 -12.90
C ALA A 87 14.45 -20.63 -11.56
N LEU A 88 15.30 -20.33 -10.58
CA LEU A 88 14.90 -19.78 -9.28
C LEU A 88 14.89 -18.25 -9.26
N ARG A 89 15.36 -17.57 -10.32
CA ARG A 89 15.55 -16.12 -10.33
C ARG A 89 14.24 -15.35 -10.09
N GLU A 90 14.33 -14.28 -9.30
CA GLU A 90 13.26 -13.40 -8.83
C GLU A 90 12.17 -14.05 -7.95
N ARG A 91 12.26 -15.36 -7.70
CA ARG A 91 11.30 -16.06 -6.84
C ARG A 91 11.61 -15.82 -5.36
N TYR A 92 10.57 -15.75 -4.55
CA TYR A 92 10.72 -15.73 -3.11
C TYR A 92 11.03 -17.11 -2.54
N LEU A 93 11.82 -17.11 -1.46
CA LEU A 93 12.10 -18.25 -0.62
C LEU A 93 11.29 -18.07 0.66
N GLU A 94 10.51 -19.08 1.01
CA GLU A 94 9.54 -19.02 2.07
C GLU A 94 9.76 -20.10 3.13
N VAL A 95 9.25 -19.86 4.32
CA VAL A 95 9.22 -20.85 5.42
C VAL A 95 7.81 -20.91 5.99
N PRO A 96 7.40 -22.03 6.62
CA PRO A 96 6.14 -22.06 7.35
C PRO A 96 6.06 -20.93 8.36
N HIS A 97 4.91 -20.26 8.43
CA HIS A 97 4.71 -19.24 9.44
C HIS A 97 4.77 -19.88 10.83
N PRO A 98 5.56 -19.35 11.79
CA PRO A 98 5.76 -19.99 13.09
C PRO A 98 4.51 -19.96 13.97
N GLY A 99 3.48 -19.18 13.62
CA GLY A 99 2.23 -19.05 14.38
C GLY A 99 2.42 -18.33 15.73
N GLN A 100 3.56 -17.67 15.91
CA GLN A 100 3.94 -17.02 17.15
C GLN A 100 3.70 -15.52 17.05
N THR A 101 3.02 -14.97 18.05
CA THR A 101 2.96 -13.52 18.27
C THR A 101 4.34 -13.02 18.69
N LEU A 102 4.83 -12.00 18.01
CA LEU A 102 6.09 -11.37 18.34
C LEU A 102 5.95 -10.46 19.59
N PRO A 103 7.04 -10.20 20.32
CA PRO A 103 7.06 -9.22 21.41
C PRO A 103 6.57 -7.84 20.96
N ASP A 104 6.28 -6.97 21.93
CA ASP A 104 5.95 -5.58 21.61
C ASP A 104 7.17 -4.85 21.03
N GLY A 105 6.95 -4.14 19.92
CA GLY A 105 8.02 -3.53 19.13
C GLY A 105 8.53 -4.40 17.98
N GLU A 106 8.12 -5.65 17.90
CA GLU A 106 8.42 -6.56 16.79
C GLU A 106 7.15 -6.94 16.02
N TYR A 107 7.27 -6.96 14.69
CA TYR A 107 6.14 -7.15 13.78
C TYR A 107 6.59 -7.87 12.52
N TYR A 108 5.72 -8.72 11.98
CA TYR A 108 5.86 -9.17 10.61
C TYR A 108 5.33 -8.11 9.65
N TRP A 109 5.94 -8.00 8.47
CA TRP A 109 5.48 -7.05 7.44
C TRP A 109 4.02 -7.25 7.04
N HIS A 110 3.54 -8.50 6.99
CA HIS A 110 2.13 -8.77 6.69
C HIS A 110 1.16 -8.18 7.74
N GLU A 111 1.60 -8.01 8.99
CA GLU A 111 0.79 -7.34 10.03
C GLU A 111 0.67 -5.84 9.78
N LEU A 112 1.62 -5.24 9.06
CA LEU A 112 1.65 -3.81 8.75
C LEU A 112 0.85 -3.46 7.49
N MET A 113 0.59 -4.43 6.61
CA MET A 113 -0.18 -4.21 5.39
C MET A 113 -1.60 -3.75 5.70
N GLU A 114 -2.12 -2.83 4.90
CA GLU A 114 -3.45 -2.23 5.01
C GLU A 114 -3.71 -1.43 6.31
N VAL A 115 -2.72 -1.33 7.21
CA VAL A 115 -2.87 -0.55 8.44
C VAL A 115 -2.94 0.94 8.10
N PRO A 116 -3.91 1.69 8.66
CA PRO A 116 -4.02 3.13 8.44
C PRO A 116 -2.87 3.89 9.12
N VAL A 117 -2.32 4.85 8.38
CA VAL A 117 -1.27 5.76 8.84
C VAL A 117 -1.87 7.13 9.11
N LEU A 118 -1.65 7.63 10.33
CA LEU A 118 -2.23 8.86 10.86
C LEU A 118 -1.11 9.81 11.32
N THR A 119 -1.36 11.12 11.27
CA THR A 119 -0.51 12.08 12.01
C THR A 119 -0.86 12.09 13.49
N GLU A 120 -0.02 12.73 14.29
CA GLU A 120 -0.22 12.99 15.72
C GLU A 120 -1.52 13.78 16.02
N GLU A 121 -2.04 14.56 15.06
CA GLU A 121 -3.35 15.24 15.16
C GLU A 121 -4.54 14.38 14.67
N GLY A 122 -4.27 13.15 14.21
CA GLY A 122 -5.28 12.23 13.71
C GLY A 122 -5.66 12.43 12.23
N GLU A 123 -4.88 13.17 11.44
CA GLU A 123 -5.09 13.27 10.00
C GLU A 123 -4.71 11.94 9.33
N THR A 124 -5.63 11.34 8.56
CA THR A 124 -5.34 10.12 7.80
C THR A 124 -4.51 10.41 6.54
N LEU A 125 -3.31 9.83 6.48
CA LEU A 125 -2.39 9.92 5.35
C LEU A 125 -2.63 8.84 4.30
N GLY A 126 -3.23 7.72 4.69
CA GLY A 126 -3.54 6.59 3.82
C GLY A 126 -3.43 5.26 4.57
N THR A 127 -3.25 4.18 3.84
CA THR A 127 -2.95 2.85 4.36
C THR A 127 -1.64 2.34 3.78
N VAL A 128 -0.94 1.47 4.51
CA VAL A 128 0.26 0.79 4.01
C VAL A 128 -0.13 -0.15 2.87
N VAL A 129 0.55 -0.02 1.73
CA VAL A 129 0.33 -0.86 0.54
C VAL A 129 1.56 -1.66 0.14
N ASP A 130 2.74 -1.32 0.67
CA ASP A 130 3.98 -2.05 0.43
C ASP A 130 5.04 -1.66 1.49
N ILE A 131 6.07 -2.49 1.65
CA ILE A 131 7.19 -2.28 2.57
C ILE A 131 8.48 -2.73 1.90
N PHE A 132 9.51 -1.89 1.95
CA PHE A 132 10.84 -2.26 1.44
C PHE A 132 11.95 -1.75 2.36
N ARG A 133 13.14 -2.34 2.23
CA ARG A 133 14.34 -1.90 2.97
C ARG A 133 15.14 -0.89 2.15
N ALA A 134 15.52 0.21 2.77
CA ALA A 134 16.44 1.19 2.19
C ALA A 134 17.28 1.85 3.29
N GLY A 135 18.59 2.03 3.04
CA GLY A 135 19.50 2.72 3.97
C GLY A 135 19.64 2.06 5.36
N GLY A 136 19.41 0.75 5.46
CA GLY A 136 19.47 0.01 6.72
C GLY A 136 18.21 0.10 7.58
N GLY A 137 17.13 0.69 7.09
CA GLY A 137 15.81 0.70 7.74
C GLY A 137 14.71 0.29 6.77
N GLU A 138 13.48 0.28 7.28
CA GLU A 138 12.29 -0.04 6.49
C GLU A 138 11.56 1.24 6.08
N ILE A 139 10.99 1.21 4.89
CA ILE A 139 10.19 2.29 4.33
C ILE A 139 8.81 1.71 4.02
N LEU A 140 7.78 2.32 4.61
CA LEU A 140 6.39 1.99 4.31
C LEU A 140 5.94 2.82 3.10
N VAL A 141 5.33 2.16 2.12
CA VAL A 141 4.62 2.84 1.03
C VAL A 141 3.18 3.02 1.47
N VAL A 142 2.75 4.28 1.60
CA VAL A 142 1.42 4.64 2.09
C VAL A 142 0.64 5.27 0.95
N ARG A 143 -0.59 4.80 0.68
CA ARG A 143 -1.44 5.31 -0.40
C ARG A 143 -2.86 5.57 0.08
N GLY A 144 -3.57 6.46 -0.61
CA GLY A 144 -5.02 6.65 -0.48
C GLY A 144 -5.46 7.89 0.30
N GLY A 145 -4.53 8.66 0.86
CA GLY A 145 -4.82 9.99 1.42
C GLY A 145 -4.90 11.08 0.35
N ARG A 146 -5.11 12.32 0.79
CA ARG A 146 -5.18 13.51 -0.09
C ARG A 146 -3.90 13.77 -0.88
N ARG A 147 -2.78 13.18 -0.44
CA ARG A 147 -1.43 13.40 -0.96
C ARG A 147 -0.97 12.33 -1.94
N GLY A 148 -1.80 11.33 -2.24
CA GLY A 148 -1.42 10.22 -3.12
C GLY A 148 -0.54 9.20 -2.40
N GLU A 149 0.64 8.94 -2.94
CA GLU A 149 1.63 8.02 -2.39
C GLU A 149 2.68 8.76 -1.56
N ILE A 150 2.98 8.25 -0.36
CA ILE A 150 3.98 8.80 0.56
C ILE A 150 4.90 7.67 1.01
N LEU A 151 6.19 7.96 1.11
CA LEU A 151 7.18 7.06 1.69
C LEU A 151 7.41 7.44 3.16
N VAL A 152 7.21 6.49 4.06
CA VAL A 152 7.33 6.69 5.51
C VAL A 152 8.47 5.83 6.05
N PRO A 153 9.63 6.42 6.37
CA PRO A 153 10.70 5.70 7.05
C PRO A 153 10.29 5.27 8.46
N THR A 154 10.54 4.02 8.85
CA THR A 154 10.16 3.48 10.18
C THR A 154 11.06 3.93 11.33
N VAL A 155 11.89 4.96 11.11
CA VAL A 155 12.78 5.51 12.14
C VAL A 155 11.99 6.23 13.23
N LYS A 156 12.49 6.18 14.47
CA LYS A 156 11.84 6.78 15.66
C LYS A 156 11.56 8.29 15.56
N ALA A 157 12.27 8.99 14.68
CA ALA A 157 12.03 10.41 14.42
C ALA A 157 10.71 10.64 13.67
N VAL A 158 10.31 9.69 12.81
CA VAL A 158 9.13 9.77 11.95
C VAL A 158 7.99 8.95 12.54
N VAL A 159 8.20 7.70 12.94
CA VAL A 159 7.14 6.85 13.49
C VAL A 159 7.12 6.97 15.01
N ARG A 160 6.02 7.49 15.55
CA ARG A 160 5.78 7.67 16.99
C ARG A 160 5.13 6.45 17.62
N GLU A 161 4.23 5.81 16.89
CA GLU A 161 3.54 4.59 17.30
C GLU A 161 3.46 3.63 16.11
N LEU A 162 3.91 2.39 16.29
CA LEU A 162 3.78 1.31 15.32
C LEU A 162 2.98 0.20 15.97
N SER A 163 1.65 0.23 15.86
CA SER A 163 0.78 -0.69 16.57
C SER A 163 -0.20 -1.40 15.62
N PRO A 164 0.29 -2.26 14.70
CA PRO A 164 -0.56 -2.97 13.73
C PRO A 164 -1.66 -3.79 14.40
N ARG A 165 -1.35 -4.44 15.53
CA ARG A 165 -2.33 -5.20 16.33
C ARG A 165 -3.45 -4.34 16.92
N SER A 166 -3.22 -3.04 17.07
CA SER A 166 -4.23 -2.04 17.47
C SER A 166 -4.86 -1.31 16.28
N GLY A 167 -4.41 -1.62 15.06
CA GLY A 167 -4.95 -1.10 13.81
C GLY A 167 -4.54 0.33 13.48
N ARG A 168 -3.38 0.81 13.95
CA ARG A 168 -2.89 2.15 13.59
C ARG A 168 -1.37 2.28 13.60
N ILE A 169 -0.88 3.19 12.75
CA ILE A 169 0.48 3.71 12.76
C ILE A 169 0.38 5.23 12.91
N VAL A 170 1.09 5.80 13.87
CA VAL A 170 1.12 7.26 14.09
C VAL A 170 2.50 7.78 13.71
N VAL A 171 2.52 8.76 12.80
CA VAL A 171 3.73 9.43 12.34
C VAL A 171 3.76 10.88 12.80
N ASP A 172 4.96 11.43 12.88
CA ASP A 172 5.23 12.85 13.09
C ASP A 172 5.20 13.59 11.75
N ARG A 173 4.27 14.52 11.64
CA ARG A 173 4.04 15.27 10.40
C ARG A 173 5.25 16.11 9.99
N GLU A 174 5.85 16.82 10.94
CA GLU A 174 6.96 17.75 10.69
C GLU A 174 8.22 16.98 10.29
N ALA A 175 8.52 15.88 10.97
CA ALA A 175 9.65 15.01 10.65
C ALA A 175 9.51 14.35 9.27
N LEU A 176 8.27 14.08 8.83
CA LEU A 176 7.98 13.58 7.49
C LEU A 176 7.98 14.68 6.41
N GLY A 177 8.18 15.95 6.80
CA GLY A 177 8.22 17.09 5.88
C GLY A 177 6.87 17.43 5.25
N LEU A 178 5.76 17.05 5.89
CA LEU A 178 4.42 17.31 5.37
C LEU A 178 3.98 18.75 5.72
N GLU A 179 4.16 19.69 4.80
CA GLU A 179 3.71 21.08 5.00
C GLU A 179 2.22 21.15 5.38
N THR A 180 1.87 22.03 6.30
CA THR A 180 0.47 22.34 6.63
C THR A 180 -0.14 23.12 5.47
N GLU A 181 -1.00 22.50 4.67
CA GLU A 181 -1.85 23.30 3.78
C GLU A 181 -2.71 24.20 4.67
N PRO A 182 -2.69 25.54 4.49
CA PRO A 182 -3.50 26.43 5.30
C PRO A 182 -4.95 26.04 5.09
N ALA A 183 -5.68 25.84 6.20
CA ALA A 183 -7.10 25.56 6.18
C ALA A 183 -7.80 26.62 5.33
N VAL A 184 -8.28 26.23 4.13
CA VAL A 184 -9.03 27.14 3.26
C VAL A 184 -10.23 27.65 4.06
N PRO A 185 -10.28 28.95 4.42
CA PRO A 185 -11.37 29.45 5.22
C PRO A 185 -12.66 29.29 4.42
N ARG A 186 -13.61 28.50 4.95
CA ARG A 186 -14.93 28.34 4.34
C ARG A 186 -15.50 29.75 4.13
N PRO A 187 -15.95 30.11 2.91
CA PRO A 187 -16.51 31.42 2.67
C PRO A 187 -17.70 31.61 3.63
N ARG A 188 -17.61 32.65 4.48
CA ARG A 188 -18.69 33.02 5.39
C ARG A 188 -19.92 33.31 4.53
N GLY A 189 -20.96 32.48 4.68
CA GLY A 189 -22.21 32.61 3.95
C GLY A 189 -22.72 34.04 3.99
N ARG A 190 -22.93 34.62 2.80
CA ARG A 190 -23.47 35.96 2.62
C ARG A 190 -24.89 35.97 3.20
N ARG A 191 -25.10 36.57 4.37
CA ARG A 191 -26.44 36.84 4.91
C ARG A 191 -27.16 37.75 3.92
N THR A 192 -28.13 37.21 3.18
CA THR A 192 -29.07 38.04 2.42
C THR A 192 -30.12 38.56 3.40
N THR A 193 -30.02 39.83 3.77
CA THR A 193 -31.12 40.55 4.40
C THR A 193 -32.13 40.90 3.31
N ARG A 194 -33.18 40.08 3.16
CA ARG A 194 -34.36 40.45 2.35
C ARG A 194 -35.24 41.36 3.20
N ALA A 195 -35.04 42.68 3.05
CA ALA A 195 -35.97 43.69 3.56
C ALA A 195 -36.88 44.17 2.42
N LEU A 196 -38.18 44.11 2.67
CA LEU A 196 -39.29 44.54 1.82
C LEU A 196 -39.31 46.08 1.65
N LYS A 197 -39.62 46.57 0.44
CA LYS A 197 -40.54 47.71 0.29
C LYS A 197 -41.16 47.78 -1.11
N ARG A 198 -42.49 47.89 -1.14
CA ARG A 198 -43.36 48.21 -2.28
C ARG A 198 -43.23 49.68 -2.70
N ALA A 199 -43.43 49.99 -3.98
CA ALA A 199 -44.22 51.14 -4.45
C ALA A 199 -44.40 51.12 -5.99
N ASP A 200 -45.67 51.03 -6.39
CA ASP A 200 -46.40 51.59 -7.55
C ASP A 200 -45.68 52.11 -8.81
N ALA A 201 -46.19 51.67 -9.98
CA ALA A 201 -46.74 52.48 -11.09
C ALA A 201 -46.48 51.87 -12.49
N LEU A 202 -47.55 51.52 -13.20
CA LEU A 202 -47.68 51.43 -14.68
C LEU A 202 -48.16 52.81 -15.20
N PRO A 203 -48.25 53.12 -16.53
CA PRO A 203 -48.21 52.25 -17.72
C PRO A 203 -47.45 52.81 -18.96
N GLY A 204 -47.35 51.99 -20.03
CA GLY A 204 -47.78 52.45 -21.37
C GLY A 204 -46.80 52.42 -22.56
N ALA A 205 -47.23 51.73 -23.63
CA ALA A 205 -46.88 51.85 -25.06
C ALA A 205 -45.46 51.46 -25.51
N GLY A 206 -45.24 50.79 -26.65
CA GLY A 206 -46.13 50.32 -27.70
C GLY A 206 -45.35 49.66 -28.86
N SER A 207 -46.05 48.79 -29.57
CA SER A 207 -45.94 48.41 -31.00
C SER A 207 -44.62 47.97 -31.63
N GLY A 208 -44.64 46.78 -32.23
CA GLY A 208 -43.68 46.32 -33.23
C GLY A 208 -44.00 44.90 -33.73
N SER A 209 -44.99 44.80 -34.61
CA SER A 209 -45.42 43.61 -35.37
C SER A 209 -44.32 43.11 -36.33
N ALA A 210 -44.20 41.79 -36.52
CA ALA A 210 -44.59 41.11 -37.77
C ALA A 210 -43.91 39.73 -37.98
N VAL A 211 -44.78 38.73 -38.25
CA VAL A 211 -44.70 37.60 -39.24
C VAL A 211 -43.62 36.50 -39.08
N ALA A 212 -43.99 35.25 -38.77
CA ALA A 212 -44.48 34.15 -39.66
C ALA A 212 -43.35 33.56 -40.53
N SER A 213 -43.13 32.26 -40.76
CA SER A 213 -43.91 31.01 -40.69
C SER A 213 -42.87 29.85 -40.63
N ASP A 214 -43.13 28.78 -39.88
CA ASP A 214 -43.54 27.44 -40.36
C ASP A 214 -42.53 26.70 -41.26
N ALA A 215 -42.03 25.56 -40.76
CA ALA A 215 -41.87 24.32 -41.52
C ALA A 215 -41.29 23.22 -40.59
N THR A 216 -42.09 22.20 -40.34
CA THR A 216 -41.70 20.89 -39.77
C THR A 216 -41.40 19.92 -40.94
N PRO A 217 -41.25 18.60 -40.72
CA PRO A 217 -40.03 17.77 -40.61
C PRO A 217 -39.74 16.90 -41.86
N ALA A 218 -38.64 16.14 -41.86
CA ALA A 218 -38.48 14.88 -42.62
C ALA A 218 -37.30 14.06 -42.04
N MET A 219 -37.57 12.85 -41.52
CA MET A 219 -37.37 11.52 -42.12
C MET A 219 -35.90 11.04 -42.05
N GLU A 220 -35.60 10.01 -41.24
CA GLU A 220 -35.69 8.56 -41.55
C GLU A 220 -34.57 8.09 -42.51
N ASP A 221 -33.67 7.25 -41.99
CA ASP A 221 -33.35 5.92 -42.57
C ASP A 221 -32.48 5.12 -41.57
N GLU A 222 -32.91 3.90 -41.19
CA GLU A 222 -32.34 2.60 -41.63
C GLU A 222 -30.88 2.35 -41.20
N ARG A 223 -30.40 1.15 -40.86
CA ARG A 223 -30.87 -0.20 -40.48
C ARG A 223 -29.57 -1.01 -40.28
N ALA A 224 -29.72 -2.26 -39.86
CA ALA A 224 -28.76 -3.38 -39.94
C ALA A 224 -27.70 -3.45 -38.81
N THR A 225 -27.87 -4.35 -37.83
CA THR A 225 -27.66 -5.82 -37.89
C THR A 225 -26.19 -6.22 -37.85
N SER A 226 -25.75 -6.70 -36.68
CA SER A 226 -25.25 -8.08 -36.48
C SER A 226 -25.28 -8.41 -34.99
#